data_AF-A0A6J4WWQ1-F1
#
_entry.id   AF-A0A6J4WWQ1-F1
#
_cell.length_a   1.000
_cell.length_b   1.000
_cell.length_c   1.000
_cell.angle_alpha   90.00
_cell.angle_beta   90.00
_cell.angle_gamma   90.00
#
_symmetry.space_group_name_H-M   'P 1'
#
loop_
_entity.id
_entity.type
_entity.pdbx_description
1 polymer ?
#
loop_
_entity_poly.entity_id
_entity_poly.type
_entity_poly.pdbx_seq_one_letter_code
_entity_poly.pdbx_strand_id
1 'polypeptide(L)'
;MGKTEPGFQDVDYILNLFGGKVLEARRHYLEFVKKGVAAGRRPDLTGGGLLRSAGGWSALRAMRNCKSRMKGDERILGQGDFVETVLKAAQE
;
A
#
# COMPACT_ATOMS: atom_id res chain seq x y z
N MET A 1 3.83 -11.93 -13.79
CA MET A 1 2.41 -11.99 -14.19
C MET A 1 2.09 -13.39 -14.64
N GLY A 2 1.08 -13.98 -14.01
CA GLY A 2 0.69 -15.36 -14.26
C GLY A 2 -0.12 -15.51 -15.54
N LYS A 3 -0.68 -16.70 -15.72
CA LYS A 3 -1.59 -17.04 -16.82
C LYS A 3 -3.02 -16.54 -16.60
N THR A 4 -3.29 -15.99 -15.43
CA THR A 4 -4.61 -15.53 -14.97
C THR A 4 -4.59 -14.05 -14.66
N GLU A 5 -5.71 -13.39 -14.91
CA GLU A 5 -5.90 -11.99 -14.50
C GLU A 5 -5.98 -11.91 -12.97
N PRO A 6 -5.15 -11.07 -12.32
CA PRO A 6 -5.11 -11.01 -10.86
C PRO A 6 -6.32 -10.28 -10.25
N GLY A 7 -7.08 -9.50 -11.02
CA GLY A 7 -8.22 -8.70 -10.56
C GLY A 7 -7.86 -7.49 -9.69
N PHE A 8 -6.72 -7.51 -8.98
CA PHE A 8 -6.26 -6.42 -8.11
C PHE A 8 -5.08 -5.62 -8.71
N GLN A 9 -4.49 -6.08 -9.80
CA GLN A 9 -3.23 -5.57 -10.32
C GLN A 9 -3.40 -5.10 -11.76
N ASP A 10 -3.22 -3.80 -12.00
CA ASP A 10 -3.09 -3.26 -13.35
C ASP A 10 -1.76 -3.71 -13.94
N VAL A 11 -1.84 -4.61 -14.92
CA VAL A 11 -0.69 -5.27 -15.51
C VAL A 11 0.12 -4.30 -16.36
N ASP A 12 -0.55 -3.55 -17.22
CA ASP A 12 0.11 -2.71 -18.20
C ASP A 12 0.76 -1.50 -17.53
N TYR A 13 0.05 -0.89 -16.57
CA TYR A 13 0.60 0.19 -15.75
C TYR A 13 1.91 -0.23 -15.07
N ILE A 14 1.90 -1.40 -14.42
CA ILE A 14 3.08 -1.86 -13.67
C ILE A 14 4.22 -2.20 -14.62
N LEU A 15 3.98 -2.94 -15.70
CA LEU A 15 5.06 -3.30 -16.63
C LEU A 15 5.71 -2.09 -17.29
N ASN A 16 4.95 -1.02 -17.55
CA ASN A 16 5.49 0.23 -18.08
C ASN A 16 6.56 0.87 -17.17
N LEU A 17 6.54 0.60 -15.86
CA LEU A 17 7.58 1.05 -14.92
C LEU A 17 8.91 0.29 -15.09
N PHE A 18 8.90 -0.89 -15.73
CA PHE A 18 10.05 -1.78 -15.87
C PHE A 18 10.63 -1.85 -17.30
N GLY A 19 10.02 -1.13 -18.25
CA GLY A 19 10.53 -0.94 -19.60
C GLY A 19 9.43 -0.96 -20.67
N GLY A 20 9.74 -0.47 -21.87
CA GLY A 20 8.77 -0.37 -22.97
C GLY A 20 8.48 -1.67 -23.74
N LYS A 21 9.28 -2.73 -23.51
CA LYS A 21 9.06 -4.05 -24.12
C LYS A 21 8.56 -5.02 -23.06
N VAL A 22 7.38 -5.61 -23.28
CA VAL A 22 6.69 -6.51 -22.33
C VAL A 22 7.60 -7.64 -21.82
N LEU A 23 8.38 -8.27 -22.70
CA LEU A 23 9.29 -9.35 -22.32
C LEU A 23 10.37 -8.89 -21.34
N GLU A 24 11.04 -7.78 -21.64
CA GLU A 24 12.09 -7.19 -20.79
C GLU A 24 11.50 -6.68 -19.48
N ALA A 25 10.35 -5.98 -19.53
CA ALA A 25 9.64 -5.49 -18.36
C ALA A 25 9.26 -6.63 -17.40
N ARG A 26 8.81 -7.78 -17.91
CA ARG A 26 8.53 -8.97 -17.09
C ARG A 26 9.78 -9.53 -16.42
N ARG A 27 10.92 -9.56 -17.12
CA ARG A 27 12.21 -10.00 -16.56
C ARG A 27 12.65 -9.08 -15.43
N HIS A 28 12.66 -7.77 -15.67
CA HIS A 28 13.06 -6.77 -14.68
C HIS A 28 12.12 -6.74 -13.47
N TYR A 29 10.81 -6.84 -13.69
CA TYR A 29 9.84 -6.98 -12.60
C TYR A 29 10.13 -8.21 -11.75
N LEU A 30 10.39 -9.37 -12.37
CA LEU A 30 10.73 -10.59 -11.64
C LEU A 30 12.03 -10.45 -10.83
N GLU A 31 13.07 -9.84 -11.41
CA GLU A 31 14.33 -9.57 -10.71
C GLU A 31 14.13 -8.63 -9.52
N PHE A 32 13.32 -7.58 -9.68
CA PHE A 32 12.95 -6.67 -8.61
C PHE A 32 12.24 -7.41 -7.46
N VAL A 33 11.23 -8.23 -7.77
CA VAL A 33 10.50 -9.01 -6.76
C VAL A 33 11.43 -9.99 -6.06
N LYS A 34 12.32 -10.69 -6.78
CA LYS A 34 13.31 -11.62 -6.19
C LYS A 34 14.22 -10.93 -5.17
N LYS A 35 14.68 -9.70 -5.45
CA LYS A 35 15.45 -8.90 -4.49
C LYS A 35 14.64 -8.59 -3.23
N GLY A 36 13.35 -8.34 -3.38
CA GLY A 36 12.42 -8.11 -2.26
C GLY A 36 12.17 -9.35 -1.39
N VAL A 37 12.15 -10.56 -1.99
CA VAL A 37 11.95 -11.83 -1.25
C VAL A 37 13.03 -12.04 -0.19
N ALA A 38 14.29 -11.74 -0.52
CA ALA A 38 15.40 -11.86 0.42
C ALA A 38 15.27 -10.95 1.66
N ALA A 39 14.54 -9.84 1.54
CA ALA A 39 14.28 -8.93 2.67
C ALA A 39 13.24 -9.50 3.67
N GLY A 40 12.60 -10.63 3.35
CA GLY A 40 11.71 -11.34 4.24
C GLY A 40 10.56 -10.49 4.77
N ARG A 41 10.12 -10.79 5.99
CA ARG A 41 9.05 -10.04 6.65
C ARG A 41 9.61 -8.72 7.18
N ARG A 42 9.26 -7.63 6.53
CA ARG A 42 9.63 -6.27 6.91
C ARG A 42 8.69 -5.76 8.02
N PRO A 43 9.11 -5.70 9.30
CA PRO A 43 8.26 -5.26 10.41
C PRO A 43 7.76 -3.82 10.24
N ASP A 44 8.52 -3.00 9.51
CA ASP A 44 8.14 -1.66 9.11
C ASP A 44 7.00 -1.66 8.08
N LEU A 45 6.98 -2.61 7.14
CA LEU A 45 5.96 -2.74 6.07
C LEU A 45 4.75 -3.59 6.46
N THR A 46 4.77 -4.18 7.64
CA THR A 46 3.65 -4.95 8.19
C THR A 46 2.79 -4.06 9.08
N GLY A 47 1.57 -4.50 9.44
CA GLY A 47 0.64 -3.71 10.28
C GLY A 47 -0.31 -2.79 9.50
N GLY A 48 -0.33 -2.91 8.17
CA GLY A 48 -1.22 -2.16 7.31
C GLY A 48 -0.81 -0.69 7.19
N GLY A 49 -1.61 0.06 6.46
CA GLY A 49 -1.27 1.42 6.13
C GLY A 49 -1.18 2.37 7.33
N LEU A 50 -2.11 2.20 8.28
CA LEU A 50 -2.24 3.03 9.47
C LEU A 50 -0.97 3.00 10.33
N LEU A 51 -0.32 1.82 10.46
CA LEU A 51 0.88 1.68 11.28
C LEU A 51 2.05 2.51 10.76
N ARG A 52 2.23 2.59 9.44
CA ARG A 52 3.29 3.41 8.84
C ARG A 52 2.97 4.90 8.96
N SER A 53 1.73 5.29 8.68
CA SER A 53 1.31 6.70 8.72
C SER A 53 1.27 7.26 10.14
N ALA A 54 0.99 6.41 11.13
CA ALA A 54 1.08 6.77 12.53
C ALA A 54 2.52 6.93 13.05
N GLY A 55 3.55 6.51 12.30
CA GLY A 55 4.94 6.51 12.77
C GLY A 55 5.31 5.30 13.65
N GLY A 56 4.59 4.19 13.52
CA GLY A 56 4.88 2.93 14.19
C GLY A 56 4.05 2.66 15.46
N TRP A 57 4.34 1.52 16.10
CA TRP A 57 3.50 0.96 17.17
C TRP A 57 3.43 1.84 18.43
N SER A 58 4.50 2.59 18.73
CA SER A 58 4.57 3.47 19.89
C SER A 58 3.62 4.66 19.75
N ALA A 59 3.62 5.29 18.57
CA ALA A 59 2.73 6.40 18.27
C ALA A 59 1.26 5.96 18.14
N LEU A 60 0.98 4.78 17.56
CA LEU A 60 -0.37 4.20 17.55
C LEU A 60 -0.91 3.92 18.97
N ARG A 61 -0.06 3.43 19.88
CA ARG A 61 -0.45 3.24 21.29
C ARG A 61 -0.71 4.56 22.00
N ALA A 62 0.10 5.59 21.74
CA ALA A 62 -0.13 6.93 22.28
C ALA A 62 -1.45 7.53 21.78
N MET A 63 -1.76 7.41 20.48
CA MET A 63 -3.04 7.89 19.91
C MET A 63 -4.25 7.16 20.48
N ARG A 64 -4.15 5.84 20.70
CA ARG A 64 -5.18 5.05 21.38
C ARG A 64 -5.46 5.56 22.80
N ASN A 65 -4.42 5.94 23.54
CA ASN A 65 -4.55 6.47 24.90
C ASN A 65 -5.15 7.89 24.92
N CYS A 66 -4.85 8.72 23.92
CA CYS A 66 -5.40 10.06 23.78
C CYS A 66 -6.81 10.09 23.16
N LYS A 67 -7.45 8.94 22.90
CA LYS A 67 -8.76 8.81 22.20
C LYS A 67 -8.83 9.51 20.83
N SER A 68 -7.69 9.89 20.24
CA SER A 68 -7.63 10.41 18.89
C SER A 68 -7.71 9.23 17.92
N ARG A 69 -8.85 9.08 17.25
CA ARG A 69 -9.09 7.98 16.31
C ARG A 69 -8.64 8.40 14.91
N MET A 70 -7.46 7.94 14.51
CA MET A 70 -7.03 8.01 13.12
C MET A 70 -7.77 6.92 12.33
N LYS A 71 -8.68 7.32 11.43
CA LYS A 71 -9.65 6.42 10.79
C LYS A 71 -9.14 5.63 9.58
N GLY A 72 -7.88 5.80 9.20
CA GLY A 72 -7.30 4.99 8.14
C GLY A 72 -5.94 5.50 7.72
N ASP A 73 -5.33 4.82 6.76
CA ASP A 73 -4.12 5.29 6.12
C ASP A 73 -4.44 6.31 5.04
N GLU A 74 -3.87 7.50 5.19
CA GLU A 74 -3.89 8.61 4.25
C GLU A 74 -3.37 8.23 2.86
N ARG A 75 -2.53 7.21 2.74
CA ARG A 75 -2.01 6.71 1.45
C ARG A 75 -2.99 5.77 0.73
N ILE A 76 -3.93 5.18 1.48
CA ILE A 76 -4.96 4.28 0.94
C ILE A 76 -6.25 5.07 0.69
N LEU A 77 -6.66 5.89 1.66
CA LEU A 77 -7.86 6.70 1.53
C LEU A 77 -7.60 8.00 0.76
N GLY A 78 -6.36 8.51 0.79
CA GLY A 78 -6.03 9.87 0.35
C GLY A 78 -6.08 10.87 1.51
N GLN A 79 -5.69 12.11 1.24
CA GLN A 79 -5.95 13.29 2.06
C GLN A 79 -6.94 14.19 1.31
N GLY A 80 -7.84 14.87 2.04
CA GLY A 80 -8.68 15.94 1.52
C GLY A 80 -10.19 15.69 1.50
N ASP A 81 -10.93 16.65 0.95
CA ASP A 81 -12.39 16.76 0.98
C ASP A 81 -13.13 15.51 0.48
N PHE A 82 -12.54 14.78 -0.48
CA PHE A 82 -13.11 13.54 -1.00
C PHE A 82 -13.25 12.46 0.09
N VAL A 83 -12.22 12.29 0.93
CA VAL A 83 -12.21 11.29 2.00
C VAL A 83 -13.19 11.67 3.10
N GLU A 84 -13.23 12.95 3.47
CA GLU A 84 -14.23 13.44 4.42
C GLU A 84 -15.66 13.20 3.91
N THR A 85 -15.90 13.43 2.62
CA THR A 85 -17.21 13.24 2.01
C THR A 85 -17.62 11.77 2.03
N VAL A 86 -16.71 10.86 1.71
CA VAL A 86 -16.96 9.40 1.76
C VAL A 86 -17.20 8.92 3.18
N LEU A 87 -16.42 9.39 4.17
CA LEU A 87 -16.62 9.02 5.58
C LEU A 87 -17.95 9.53 6.12
N LYS A 88 -18.33 10.78 5.80
CA LYS A 88 -19.65 11.33 6.13
C LYS A 88 -20.79 10.52 5.49
N ALA A 89 -20.63 10.13 4.22
CA ALA A 89 -21.61 9.30 3.53
C ALA A 89 -21.75 7.90 4.15
N ALA A 90 -20.65 7.35 4.69
CA ALA A 90 -20.63 6.06 5.37
C ALA A 90 -21.11 6.11 6.85
N GLN A 91 -21.52 7.28 7.36
CA GLN A 91 -21.87 7.51 8.78
C GLN A 91 -20.76 7.07 9.75
N GLU A 92 -19.52 7.21 9.32
CA GLU A 92 -18.34 6.84 10.08
C GLU A 92 -17.82 8.03 10.89
#